data_AF-L2FD56-F1
#
_entry.id   AF-L2FD56-F1
#
_cell.length_a   1.000
_cell.length_b   1.000
_cell.length_c   1.000
_cell.angle_alpha   90.00
_cell.angle_beta   90.00
_cell.angle_gamma   90.00
#
_symmetry.space_group_name_H-M   'P 1'
#
loop_
_entity.id
_entity.type
_entity.pdbx_description
1 polymer ?
#
loop_
_entity_poly.entity_id
_entity_poly.type
_entity_poly.pdbx_seq_one_letter_code
_entity_poly.pdbx_strand_id
1 'polypeptide(L)'
;MSPSAVDMPESRETLEALAAANAASSEKTTSQTVAELRKTLTSEASPLPIRFRALFSLKHVACKDKSADAEAAIDAIAAGFASPSALLKHELAYCLGQTGNLYAVEPLRAVLRDLKEDPMDREGEDVCIVETCEIAIDLIEWQNSEQRKLEKLQKSDFTSVDPAPPMEMSQRTVPELEKTLMDASLPLFLRYRAMFALRDLASPPDLPTAVPAVLALAKGFADSSALFRHEIAFVFGQLSHPASIPALTEALSNTEEASMVRHEAAEALGSLGDEEGVEATLLKFLHDKEKVVRESVIVALDMAEFESSGQTEYALIPEGAKVAA
;
A
#
# COMPACT_ATOMS: atom_id res chain seq x y z
N MET A 1 7.29 67.96 11.94
CA MET A 1 8.50 67.32 11.37
C MET A 1 8.42 65.85 11.68
N SER A 2 7.90 65.06 10.74
CA SER A 2 7.87 63.60 10.84
C SER A 2 9.18 63.06 10.25
N PRO A 3 9.88 62.10 10.88
CA PRO A 3 11.04 61.50 10.25
C PRO A 3 10.58 60.56 9.13
N SER A 4 11.13 60.79 7.94
CA SER A 4 10.97 59.97 6.75
C SER A 4 11.49 58.55 7.00
N ALA A 5 10.73 57.55 6.56
CA ALA A 5 11.22 56.18 6.44
C ALA A 5 12.42 56.17 5.49
N VAL A 6 13.57 55.71 5.98
CA VAL A 6 14.73 55.40 5.15
C VAL A 6 14.46 54.03 4.55
N ASP A 7 14.15 54.03 3.26
CA ASP A 7 14.08 52.82 2.43
C ASP A 7 15.54 52.33 2.24
N MET A 8 15.90 51.23 2.92
CA MET A 8 17.23 50.59 2.87
C MET A 8 17.15 49.34 1.97
N PRO A 9 17.48 49.45 0.66
CA PRO A 9 17.39 48.32 -0.28
C PRO A 9 18.30 47.14 0.09
N GLU A 10 19.41 47.37 0.81
CA GLU A 10 20.36 46.32 1.21
C GLU A 10 19.78 45.28 2.19
N SER A 11 18.72 45.63 2.94
CA SER A 11 18.12 44.72 3.93
C SER A 11 17.25 43.63 3.29
N ARG A 12 16.71 43.88 2.10
CA ARG A 12 15.85 42.94 1.38
C ARG A 12 16.67 41.96 0.54
N GLU A 13 17.70 42.45 -0.16
CA GLU A 13 18.63 41.59 -0.92
C GLU A 13 19.40 40.62 -0.01
N THR A 14 19.77 41.06 1.20
CA THR A 14 20.48 40.20 2.17
C THR A 14 19.58 39.12 2.77
N LEU A 15 18.30 39.42 3.04
CA LEU A 15 17.32 38.43 3.49
C LEU A 15 16.97 37.41 2.38
N GLU A 16 16.84 37.88 1.13
CA GLU A 16 16.61 37.02 -0.04
C GLU A 16 17.81 36.10 -0.32
N ALA A 17 19.04 36.60 -0.17
CA ALA A 17 20.26 35.79 -0.32
C ALA A 17 20.42 34.74 0.80
N LEU A 18 20.04 35.07 2.04
CA LEU A 18 20.08 34.12 3.16
C LEU A 18 19.02 33.01 3.00
N ALA A 19 17.82 33.38 2.53
CA ALA A 19 16.77 32.42 2.21
C ALA A 19 17.20 31.47 1.06
N ALA A 20 17.83 32.00 0.02
CA ALA A 20 18.36 31.19 -1.09
C ALA A 20 19.49 30.25 -0.63
N ALA A 21 20.38 30.68 0.25
CA ALA A 21 21.44 29.84 0.81
C ALA A 21 20.90 28.70 1.69
N ASN A 22 19.88 28.99 2.51
CA ASN A 22 19.21 27.97 3.33
C ASN A 22 18.42 26.97 2.48
N ALA A 23 17.74 27.44 1.42
CA ALA A 23 17.06 26.58 0.46
C ALA A 23 18.06 25.64 -0.25
N ALA A 24 19.17 26.19 -0.75
CA ALA A 24 20.22 25.39 -1.40
C ALA A 24 20.87 24.37 -0.45
N SER A 25 21.03 24.71 0.84
CA SER A 25 21.53 23.78 1.85
C SER A 25 20.51 22.67 2.17
N SER A 26 19.22 23.01 2.21
CA SER A 26 18.14 22.05 2.42
C SER A 26 18.02 21.07 1.25
N GLU A 27 18.00 21.57 0.00
CA GLU A 27 17.98 20.77 -1.23
C GLU A 27 19.18 19.81 -1.30
N LYS A 28 20.39 20.32 -0.98
CA LYS A 28 21.60 19.48 -0.95
C LYS A 28 21.51 18.34 0.08
N THR A 29 20.81 18.56 1.19
CA THR A 29 20.61 17.55 2.24
C THR A 29 19.56 16.51 1.83
N THR A 30 18.48 16.93 1.16
CA THR A 30 17.46 16.02 0.62
C THR A 30 18.04 15.10 -0.45
N SER A 31 18.80 15.65 -1.41
CA SER A 31 19.43 14.88 -2.48
C SER A 31 20.40 13.81 -1.96
N GLN A 32 21.19 14.14 -0.93
CA GLN A 32 22.05 13.16 -0.24
C GLN A 32 21.23 12.05 0.44
N THR A 33 20.14 12.42 1.11
CA THR A 33 19.24 11.47 1.77
C THR A 33 18.64 10.47 0.78
N VAL A 34 18.16 10.94 -0.38
CA VAL A 34 17.61 10.09 -1.44
C VAL A 34 18.65 9.08 -1.95
N ALA A 35 19.91 9.49 -2.11
CA ALA A 35 20.99 8.61 -2.55
C ALA A 35 21.30 7.48 -1.54
N GLU A 36 21.29 7.79 -0.24
CA GLU A 36 21.51 6.79 0.83
C GLU A 36 20.35 5.79 0.93
N LEU A 37 19.11 6.29 0.81
CA LEU A 37 17.92 5.45 0.78
C LEU A 37 17.92 4.53 -0.45
N ARG A 38 18.29 5.05 -1.63
CA ARG A 38 18.46 4.25 -2.86
C ARG A 38 19.44 3.11 -2.64
N LYS A 39 20.62 3.40 -2.10
CA LYS A 39 21.66 2.39 -1.81
C LYS A 39 21.13 1.31 -0.87
N THR A 40 20.35 1.69 0.12
CA THR A 40 19.74 0.75 1.07
C THR A 40 18.71 -0.15 0.38
N LEU A 41 17.83 0.45 -0.42
CA LEU A 41 16.75 -0.24 -1.15
C LEU A 41 17.28 -1.24 -2.20
N THR A 42 18.37 -0.91 -2.91
CA THR A 42 18.93 -1.74 -3.99
C THR A 42 19.97 -2.75 -3.52
N SER A 43 20.32 -2.77 -2.24
CA SER A 43 21.32 -3.68 -1.68
C SER A 43 20.69 -5.00 -1.24
N GLU A 44 21.06 -6.10 -1.91
CA GLU A 44 20.66 -7.47 -1.51
C GLU A 44 21.30 -7.93 -0.19
N ALA A 45 22.34 -7.24 0.27
CA ALA A 45 22.91 -7.47 1.60
C ALA A 45 22.05 -6.83 2.71
N SER A 46 21.14 -5.91 2.36
CA SER A 46 20.24 -5.29 3.32
C SER A 46 19.06 -6.23 3.62
N PRO A 47 18.74 -6.50 4.89
CA PRO A 47 17.52 -7.21 5.27
C PRO A 47 16.28 -6.60 4.63
N LEU A 48 15.36 -7.43 4.16
CA LEU A 48 14.16 -6.99 3.45
C LEU A 48 13.32 -5.95 4.23
N PRO A 49 13.11 -6.06 5.56
CA PRO A 49 12.41 -5.03 6.33
C PRO A 49 13.08 -3.65 6.28
N ILE A 50 14.42 -3.61 6.22
CA ILE A 50 15.18 -2.35 6.10
C ILE A 50 14.98 -1.75 4.70
N ARG A 51 14.89 -2.59 3.66
CA ARG A 51 14.60 -2.16 2.30
C ARG A 51 13.19 -1.55 2.19
N PHE A 52 12.18 -2.16 2.82
CA PHE A 52 10.83 -1.58 2.90
C PHE A 52 10.81 -0.22 3.61
N ARG A 53 11.54 -0.06 4.71
CA ARG A 53 11.66 1.24 5.39
C ARG A 53 12.28 2.31 4.48
N ALA A 54 13.29 1.92 3.69
CA ALA A 54 13.89 2.83 2.70
C ALA A 54 12.89 3.17 1.59
N LEU A 55 12.14 2.19 1.08
CA LEU A 55 11.08 2.38 0.09
C LEU A 55 10.01 3.37 0.58
N PHE A 56 9.44 3.17 1.77
CA PHE A 56 8.40 4.09 2.27
C PHE A 56 8.93 5.50 2.56
N SER A 57 10.21 5.62 2.93
CA SER A 57 10.87 6.92 3.07
C SER A 57 11.01 7.63 1.73
N LEU A 58 11.40 6.90 0.67
CA LEU A 58 11.48 7.43 -0.70
C LEU A 58 10.09 7.80 -1.23
N LYS A 59 9.07 6.97 -1.00
CA LYS A 59 7.67 7.27 -1.34
C LYS A 59 7.23 8.59 -0.71
N HIS A 60 7.53 8.79 0.57
CA HIS A 60 7.20 10.05 1.26
C HIS A 60 7.86 11.27 0.59
N VAL A 61 9.09 11.16 0.09
CA VAL A 61 9.75 12.22 -0.68
C VAL A 61 9.05 12.41 -2.04
N ALA A 62 8.79 11.31 -2.75
CA ALA A 62 8.16 11.31 -4.07
C ALA A 62 6.75 11.92 -4.11
N CYS A 63 6.00 11.90 -3.00
CA CYS A 63 4.65 12.47 -2.91
C CYS A 63 4.60 13.98 -2.63
N LYS A 64 5.73 14.65 -2.30
CA LYS A 64 5.70 16.03 -1.77
C LYS A 64 5.38 17.10 -2.82
N ASP A 65 5.93 16.98 -4.01
CA ASP A 65 5.73 17.91 -5.13
C ASP A 65 6.28 17.32 -6.45
N LYS A 66 6.29 18.12 -7.52
CA LYS A 66 6.92 17.77 -8.81
C LYS A 66 8.35 18.33 -8.88
N SER A 67 9.11 18.28 -7.79
CA SER A 67 10.50 18.73 -7.75
C SER A 67 11.47 17.69 -8.31
N ALA A 68 12.70 18.13 -8.60
CA ALA A 68 13.80 17.23 -8.95
C ALA A 68 14.09 16.19 -7.85
N ASP A 69 13.86 16.52 -6.58
CA ASP A 69 14.02 15.58 -5.46
C ASP A 69 12.96 14.47 -5.49
N ALA A 70 11.72 14.80 -5.88
CA ALA A 70 10.65 13.82 -6.06
C ALA A 70 10.94 12.88 -7.24
N GLU A 71 11.41 13.41 -8.37
CA GLU A 71 11.85 12.60 -9.52
C GLU A 71 13.04 11.70 -9.16
N ALA A 72 14.03 12.22 -8.42
CA ALA A 72 15.17 11.43 -7.94
C ALA A 72 14.72 10.31 -6.97
N ALA A 73 13.71 10.56 -6.14
CA ALA A 73 13.13 9.53 -5.28
C ALA A 73 12.39 8.47 -6.10
N ILE A 74 11.66 8.85 -7.16
CA ILE A 74 11.02 7.92 -8.10
C ILE A 74 12.07 7.06 -8.81
N ASP A 75 13.17 7.64 -9.30
CA ASP A 75 14.29 6.90 -9.89
C ASP A 75 14.93 5.93 -8.89
N ALA A 76 15.03 6.33 -7.63
CA ALA A 76 15.54 5.48 -6.56
C ALA A 76 14.62 4.28 -6.29
N ILE A 77 13.30 4.49 -6.28
CA ILE A 77 12.30 3.42 -6.14
C ILE A 77 12.37 2.49 -7.37
N ALA A 78 12.37 3.05 -8.57
CA ALA A 78 12.44 2.28 -9.81
C ALA A 78 13.72 1.43 -9.92
N ALA A 79 14.84 1.92 -9.39
CA ALA A 79 16.08 1.12 -9.33
C ALA A 79 15.94 -0.17 -8.49
N GLY A 80 14.94 -0.24 -7.59
CA GLY A 80 14.64 -1.42 -6.79
C GLY A 80 14.10 -2.61 -7.61
N PHE A 81 13.59 -2.40 -8.83
CA PHE A 81 13.04 -3.48 -9.66
C PHE A 81 14.10 -4.52 -10.09
N ALA A 82 15.38 -4.18 -9.96
CA ALA A 82 16.50 -5.12 -10.14
C ALA A 82 16.57 -6.21 -9.05
N SER A 83 15.81 -6.08 -7.96
CA SER A 83 15.74 -7.08 -6.89
C SER A 83 15.17 -8.41 -7.40
N PRO A 84 15.61 -9.57 -6.89
CA PRO A 84 14.99 -10.86 -7.18
C PRO A 84 13.71 -11.12 -6.34
N SER A 85 13.35 -10.22 -5.43
CA SER A 85 12.18 -10.36 -4.55
C SER A 85 10.91 -9.88 -5.24
N ALA A 86 10.01 -10.80 -5.61
CA ALA A 86 8.70 -10.48 -6.17
C ALA A 86 7.86 -9.60 -5.24
N LEU A 87 7.87 -9.91 -3.93
CA LEU A 87 7.20 -9.10 -2.91
C LEU A 87 7.69 -7.65 -2.93
N LEU A 88 9.01 -7.42 -2.99
CA LEU A 88 9.54 -6.07 -3.08
C LEU A 88 9.10 -5.40 -4.40
N LYS A 89 9.21 -6.09 -5.55
CA LYS A 89 8.82 -5.53 -6.85
C LYS A 89 7.35 -5.11 -6.89
N HIS A 90 6.46 -5.92 -6.35
CA HIS A 90 5.05 -5.57 -6.20
C HIS A 90 4.90 -4.26 -5.40
N GLU A 91 5.52 -4.17 -4.23
CA GLU A 91 5.43 -2.97 -3.39
C GLU A 91 6.07 -1.73 -4.04
N LEU A 92 7.12 -1.89 -4.83
CA LEU A 92 7.73 -0.80 -5.59
C LEU A 92 6.73 -0.21 -6.59
N ALA A 93 6.05 -1.06 -7.37
CA ALA A 93 5.04 -0.62 -8.33
C ALA A 93 3.86 0.07 -7.63
N TYR A 94 3.40 -0.52 -6.53
CA TYR A 94 2.35 0.05 -5.69
C TYR A 94 2.73 1.45 -5.16
N CYS A 95 3.91 1.58 -4.56
CA CYS A 95 4.43 2.86 -4.06
C CYS A 95 4.56 3.90 -5.18
N LEU A 96 5.01 3.51 -6.37
CA LEU A 96 5.10 4.41 -7.53
C LEU A 96 3.72 4.92 -7.96
N GLY A 97 2.72 4.04 -8.04
CA GLY A 97 1.34 4.43 -8.35
C GLY A 97 0.78 5.47 -7.37
N GLN A 98 1.01 5.25 -6.09
CA GLN A 98 0.56 6.12 -5.00
C GLN A 98 1.23 7.50 -4.99
N THR A 99 2.31 7.71 -5.75
CA THR A 99 2.92 9.04 -5.89
C THR A 99 2.01 10.01 -6.63
N GLY A 100 1.18 9.52 -7.55
CA GLY A 100 0.41 10.36 -8.47
C GLY A 100 1.25 11.19 -9.44
N ASN A 101 2.56 10.94 -9.50
CA ASN A 101 3.48 11.70 -10.32
C ASN A 101 3.61 11.05 -11.70
N LEU A 102 3.27 11.80 -12.76
CA LEU A 102 3.39 11.37 -14.16
C LEU A 102 4.81 10.89 -14.52
N TYR A 103 5.84 11.37 -13.83
CA TYR A 103 7.22 10.92 -14.01
C TYR A 103 7.38 9.41 -13.76
N ALA A 104 6.60 8.83 -12.82
CA ALA A 104 6.67 7.42 -12.49
C ALA A 104 6.09 6.48 -13.58
N VAL A 105 5.33 7.02 -14.54
CA VAL A 105 4.70 6.21 -15.61
C VAL A 105 5.74 5.57 -16.51
N GLU A 106 6.80 6.29 -16.88
CA GLU A 106 7.81 5.72 -17.79
C GLU A 106 8.66 4.62 -17.14
N PRO A 107 9.14 4.76 -15.89
CA PRO A 107 9.73 3.64 -15.15
C PRO A 107 8.82 2.40 -15.06
N LEU A 108 7.53 2.57 -14.77
CA LEU A 108 6.56 1.46 -14.74
C LEU A 108 6.41 0.81 -16.12
N ARG A 109 6.33 1.61 -17.19
CA ARG A 109 6.29 1.09 -18.57
C ARG A 109 7.57 0.37 -18.98
N ALA A 110 8.73 0.81 -18.47
CA ALA A 110 9.99 0.13 -18.70
C ALA A 110 9.98 -1.29 -18.11
N VAL A 111 9.51 -1.44 -16.86
CA VAL A 111 9.34 -2.76 -16.23
C VAL A 111 8.41 -3.66 -17.05
N LEU A 112 7.29 -3.12 -17.54
CA LEU A 112 6.37 -3.88 -18.40
C LEU A 112 6.98 -4.31 -19.74
N ARG A 113 7.94 -3.55 -20.28
CA ARG A 113 8.67 -3.95 -21.50
C ARG A 113 9.70 -5.02 -21.19
N ASP A 114 10.47 -4.84 -20.11
CA ASP A 114 11.51 -5.78 -19.71
C ASP A 114 10.93 -7.17 -19.42
N LEU A 115 9.81 -7.26 -18.68
CA LEU A 115 9.13 -8.53 -18.40
C LEU A 115 8.54 -9.21 -19.64
N LYS A 116 8.25 -8.45 -20.71
CA LYS A 116 7.80 -9.02 -21.99
C LYS A 116 8.96 -9.59 -22.80
N GLU A 117 10.14 -8.99 -22.69
CA GLU A 117 11.34 -9.42 -23.41
C GLU A 117 12.06 -10.56 -22.71
N ASP A 118 12.05 -10.59 -21.38
CA ASP A 118 12.69 -11.60 -20.53
C ASP A 118 11.74 -12.04 -19.40
N PRO A 119 10.74 -12.91 -19.70
CA PRO A 119 9.86 -13.46 -18.67
C PRO A 119 10.70 -14.31 -17.70
N MET A 120 10.60 -14.03 -16.41
CA MET A 120 11.30 -14.80 -15.39
C MET A 120 10.72 -16.22 -15.34
N ASP A 121 11.59 -17.23 -15.19
CA ASP A 121 11.22 -18.66 -15.09
C ASP A 121 10.42 -19.03 -13.81
N ARG A 122 9.72 -18.08 -13.18
CA ARG A 122 8.93 -18.28 -11.95
C ARG A 122 7.45 -18.09 -12.28
N GLU A 123 6.72 -19.21 -12.31
CA GLU A 123 5.28 -19.23 -12.60
C GLU A 123 4.51 -18.24 -11.69
N GLY A 124 3.81 -17.28 -12.31
CA GLY A 124 2.88 -16.37 -11.63
C GLY A 124 3.48 -15.09 -11.02
N GLU A 125 4.79 -15.03 -10.74
CA GLU A 125 5.42 -13.83 -10.15
C GLU A 125 5.35 -12.62 -11.12
N ASP A 126 5.62 -12.86 -12.40
CA ASP A 126 5.58 -11.80 -13.42
C ASP A 126 4.17 -11.26 -13.63
N VAL A 127 3.14 -12.11 -13.49
CA VAL A 127 1.74 -11.71 -13.67
C VAL A 127 1.36 -10.68 -12.61
N CYS A 128 1.67 -10.94 -11.34
CA CYS A 128 1.36 -10.00 -10.27
C CYS A 128 2.09 -8.66 -10.42
N ILE A 129 3.36 -8.68 -10.85
CA ILE A 129 4.13 -7.45 -11.07
C ILE A 129 3.56 -6.65 -12.24
N VAL A 130 3.20 -7.33 -13.34
CA VAL A 130 2.54 -6.71 -14.51
C VAL A 130 1.23 -6.06 -14.09
N GLU A 131 0.33 -6.82 -13.45
CA GLU A 131 -0.97 -6.33 -12.99
C GLU A 131 -0.82 -5.12 -12.03
N THR A 132 0.17 -5.16 -11.13
CA THR A 132 0.43 -4.04 -10.21
C THR A 132 0.94 -2.81 -10.95
N CYS A 133 1.84 -2.97 -11.93
CA CYS A 133 2.33 -1.86 -12.73
C CYS A 133 1.21 -1.24 -13.57
N GLU A 134 0.31 -2.04 -14.13
CA GLU A 134 -0.85 -1.58 -14.89
C GLU A 134 -1.81 -0.77 -14.00
N ILE A 135 -2.17 -1.29 -12.82
CA ILE A 135 -2.98 -0.54 -11.84
C ILE A 135 -2.30 0.76 -11.43
N ALA A 136 -0.99 0.74 -11.17
CA ALA A 136 -0.23 1.92 -10.77
C ALA A 136 -0.22 3.01 -11.86
N ILE A 137 -0.05 2.62 -13.12
CA ILE A 137 -0.15 3.54 -14.27
C ILE A 137 -1.57 4.11 -14.36
N ASP A 138 -2.60 3.27 -14.31
CA ASP A 138 -3.99 3.69 -14.39
C ASP A 138 -4.35 4.67 -13.26
N LEU A 139 -3.84 4.44 -12.04
CA LEU A 139 -4.01 5.35 -10.91
C LEU A 139 -3.40 6.73 -11.19
N ILE A 140 -2.14 6.77 -11.65
CA ILE A 140 -1.44 8.02 -11.94
C ILE A 140 -2.15 8.78 -13.06
N GLU A 141 -2.52 8.09 -14.14
CA GLU A 141 -3.21 8.68 -15.29
C GLU A 141 -4.60 9.19 -14.88
N TRP A 142 -5.36 8.41 -14.11
CA TRP A 142 -6.66 8.84 -13.57
C TRP A 142 -6.49 10.09 -12.69
N GLN A 143 -5.55 10.11 -11.74
CA GLN A 143 -5.33 11.26 -10.85
C GLN A 143 -4.98 12.56 -11.60
N ASN A 144 -4.33 12.46 -12.76
CA ASN A 144 -3.94 13.59 -13.60
C ASN A 144 -4.96 13.89 -14.74
N SER A 145 -6.10 13.18 -14.77
CA SER A 145 -7.13 13.35 -15.82
C SER A 145 -8.17 14.43 -15.50
N GLU A 146 -8.88 14.89 -16.53
CA GLU A 146 -10.08 15.72 -16.34
C GLU A 146 -11.22 14.96 -15.65
N GLN A 147 -11.28 13.63 -15.84
CA GLN A 147 -12.29 12.78 -15.21
C GLN A 147 -12.21 12.86 -13.68
N ARG A 148 -11.01 12.86 -13.09
CA ARG A 148 -10.83 13.06 -11.64
C ARG A 148 -11.58 14.34 -11.20
N LYS A 149 -11.36 15.45 -11.90
CA LYS A 149 -11.93 16.76 -11.50
C LYS A 149 -13.46 16.76 -11.49
N LEU A 150 -14.08 15.87 -12.27
CA LEU A 150 -15.53 15.73 -12.36
C LEU A 150 -16.11 14.77 -11.31
N GLU A 151 -15.35 13.73 -10.94
CA GLU A 151 -15.82 12.70 -10.01
C GLU A 151 -15.90 13.19 -8.56
N LYS A 152 -17.05 12.91 -7.92
CA LYS A 152 -17.30 13.21 -6.50
C LYS A 152 -17.12 11.97 -5.65
N LEU A 153 -15.88 11.73 -5.24
CA LEU A 153 -15.56 10.63 -4.36
C LEU A 153 -15.98 10.92 -2.92
N GLN A 154 -16.51 9.89 -2.26
CA GLN A 154 -16.76 9.96 -0.82
C GLN A 154 -15.44 9.92 -0.06
N LYS A 155 -15.43 10.49 1.14
CA LYS A 155 -14.30 10.37 2.04
C LYS A 155 -14.34 8.98 2.66
N SER A 156 -13.27 8.21 2.50
CA SER A 156 -13.14 6.90 3.12
C SER A 156 -12.88 7.04 4.63
N ASP A 157 -13.36 6.06 5.40
CA ASP A 157 -13.04 5.91 6.83
C ASP A 157 -11.61 5.37 7.04
N PHE A 158 -10.99 4.85 5.98
CA PHE A 158 -9.66 4.26 6.01
C PHE A 158 -8.58 5.30 5.69
N THR A 159 -7.44 5.18 6.37
CA THR A 159 -6.28 6.09 6.19
C THR A 159 -5.27 5.56 5.18
N SER A 160 -5.50 4.36 4.63
CA SER A 160 -4.67 3.80 3.56
C SER A 160 -4.73 4.64 2.30
N VAL A 161 -3.64 4.60 1.53
CA VAL A 161 -3.64 5.13 0.18
C VAL A 161 -3.92 3.96 -0.75
N ASP A 162 -5.14 3.89 -1.28
CA ASP A 162 -5.54 2.72 -2.06
C ASP A 162 -4.93 2.75 -3.48
N PRO A 163 -4.66 1.57 -4.10
CA PRO A 163 -4.14 1.46 -5.46
C PRO A 163 -5.17 1.86 -6.53
N ALA A 164 -6.44 2.00 -6.16
CA ALA A 164 -7.47 2.59 -7.00
C ALA A 164 -8.44 3.41 -6.14
N PRO A 165 -8.95 4.55 -6.65
CA PRO A 165 -10.01 5.28 -5.95
C PRO A 165 -11.33 4.47 -5.97
N PRO A 166 -12.20 4.59 -4.96
CA PRO A 166 -13.51 3.97 -5.02
C PRO A 166 -14.31 4.46 -6.24
N MET A 167 -15.25 3.65 -6.71
CA MET A 167 -16.24 4.11 -7.68
C MET A 167 -17.11 5.24 -7.09
N GLU A 168 -17.60 6.13 -7.95
CA GLU A 168 -18.52 7.18 -7.51
C GLU A 168 -19.82 6.57 -6.95
N MET A 169 -20.07 6.85 -5.66
CA MET A 169 -21.15 6.23 -4.88
C MET A 169 -22.54 6.78 -5.17
N SER A 170 -22.65 7.87 -5.93
CA SER A 170 -23.90 8.59 -6.15
C SER A 170 -25.01 7.74 -6.82
N GLN A 171 -24.66 6.56 -7.38
CA GLN A 171 -25.57 5.70 -8.15
C GLN A 171 -25.25 4.19 -8.07
N ARG A 172 -24.58 3.67 -7.03
CA ARG A 172 -24.14 2.27 -7.00
C ARG A 172 -24.62 1.52 -5.76
N THR A 173 -25.29 0.40 -5.99
CA THR A 173 -25.73 -0.57 -4.97
C THR A 173 -24.74 -1.72 -4.83
N VAL A 174 -24.78 -2.44 -3.70
CA VAL A 174 -23.93 -3.64 -3.47
C VAL A 174 -24.00 -4.63 -4.64
N PRO A 175 -25.17 -5.01 -5.19
CA PRO A 175 -25.23 -5.92 -6.34
C PRO A 175 -24.58 -5.40 -7.63
N GLU A 176 -24.64 -4.09 -7.89
CA GLU A 176 -24.02 -3.49 -9.08
C GLU A 176 -22.49 -3.45 -8.96
N LEU A 177 -22.00 -3.15 -7.76
CA LEU A 177 -20.57 -3.19 -7.45
C LEU A 177 -20.05 -4.62 -7.47
N GLU A 178 -20.79 -5.58 -6.92
CA GLU A 178 -20.45 -7.01 -7.00
C GLU A 178 -20.33 -7.47 -8.46
N LYS A 179 -21.30 -7.10 -9.31
CA LYS A 179 -21.24 -7.42 -10.74
C LYS A 179 -19.97 -6.88 -11.38
N THR A 180 -19.58 -5.65 -11.03
CA THR A 180 -18.38 -5.01 -11.56
C THR A 180 -17.10 -5.66 -11.03
N LEU A 181 -17.07 -5.98 -9.73
CA LEU A 181 -15.98 -6.69 -9.05
C LEU A 181 -15.69 -8.03 -9.75
N MET A 182 -16.74 -8.77 -10.10
CA MET A 182 -16.67 -10.12 -10.67
C MET A 182 -16.60 -10.16 -12.20
N ASP A 183 -16.63 -9.03 -12.89
CA ASP A 183 -16.56 -8.98 -14.36
C ASP A 183 -15.10 -9.03 -14.82
N ALA A 184 -14.60 -10.23 -15.08
CA ALA A 184 -13.24 -10.49 -15.56
C ALA A 184 -12.96 -9.91 -16.97
N SER A 185 -13.97 -9.37 -17.67
CA SER A 185 -13.77 -8.66 -18.94
C SER A 185 -13.37 -7.19 -18.75
N LEU A 186 -13.53 -6.65 -17.53
CA LEU A 186 -13.14 -5.28 -17.20
C LEU A 186 -11.66 -5.17 -16.82
N PRO A 187 -11.01 -4.03 -17.11
CA PRO A 187 -9.69 -3.72 -16.58
C PRO A 187 -9.62 -3.87 -15.06
N LEU A 188 -8.50 -4.39 -14.56
CA LEU A 188 -8.30 -4.66 -13.14
C LEU A 188 -8.50 -3.41 -12.29
N PHE A 189 -8.04 -2.25 -12.77
CA PHE A 189 -8.27 -0.95 -12.14
C PHE A 189 -9.76 -0.72 -11.83
N LEU A 190 -10.67 -0.91 -12.80
CA LEU A 190 -12.11 -0.71 -12.57
C LEU A 190 -12.68 -1.69 -11.53
N ARG A 191 -12.20 -2.93 -11.53
CA ARG A 191 -12.63 -3.94 -10.56
C ARG A 191 -12.17 -3.58 -9.15
N TYR A 192 -10.95 -3.07 -9.01
CA TYR A 192 -10.42 -2.49 -7.77
C TYR A 192 -11.24 -1.27 -7.30
N ARG A 193 -11.66 -0.39 -8.21
CA ARG A 193 -12.56 0.72 -7.85
C ARG A 193 -13.86 0.23 -7.23
N ALA A 194 -14.42 -0.87 -7.75
CA ALA A 194 -15.62 -1.49 -7.18
C ALA A 194 -15.34 -2.16 -5.82
N MET A 195 -14.16 -2.77 -5.67
CA MET A 195 -13.68 -3.35 -4.41
C MET A 195 -13.64 -2.31 -3.29
N PHE A 196 -12.98 -1.15 -3.50
CA PHE A 196 -12.92 -0.10 -2.48
C PHE A 196 -14.26 0.58 -2.23
N ALA A 197 -15.14 0.66 -3.23
CA ALA A 197 -16.52 1.11 -3.02
C ALA A 197 -17.32 0.14 -2.14
N LEU A 198 -17.14 -1.18 -2.31
CA LEU A 198 -17.74 -2.18 -1.43
C LEU A 198 -17.15 -2.11 -0.01
N ARG A 199 -15.84 -1.90 0.13
CA ARG A 199 -15.21 -1.66 1.43
C ARG A 199 -15.83 -0.47 2.14
N ASP A 200 -15.95 0.66 1.44
CA ASP A 200 -16.52 1.87 2.01
C ASP A 200 -18.02 1.68 2.35
N LEU A 201 -18.77 0.86 1.63
CA LEU A 201 -20.15 0.46 2.00
C LEU A 201 -20.21 -0.50 3.19
N ALA A 202 -19.10 -1.13 3.54
CA ALA A 202 -18.98 -2.01 4.69
C ALA A 202 -18.52 -1.31 5.98
N SER A 203 -18.20 -0.02 5.89
CA SER A 203 -17.86 0.82 7.03
C SER A 203 -18.87 1.96 7.18
N PRO A 204 -19.33 2.26 8.42
CA PRO A 204 -19.12 1.50 9.65
C PRO A 204 -19.81 0.11 9.65
N PRO A 205 -19.38 -0.84 10.51
CA PRO A 205 -19.83 -2.24 10.46
C PRO A 205 -21.30 -2.45 10.87
N ASP A 206 -21.95 -1.47 11.50
CA ASP A 206 -23.35 -1.52 11.90
C ASP A 206 -24.32 -1.11 10.78
N LEU A 207 -23.81 -0.68 9.62
CA LEU A 207 -24.63 -0.34 8.47
C LEU A 207 -25.35 -1.58 7.90
N PRO A 208 -26.59 -1.43 7.38
CA PRO A 208 -27.31 -2.53 6.74
C PRO A 208 -26.63 -3.02 5.46
N THR A 209 -25.72 -2.22 4.90
CA THR A 209 -24.91 -2.57 3.73
C THR A 209 -23.68 -3.41 4.07
N ALA A 210 -23.27 -3.47 5.35
CA ALA A 210 -21.97 -4.02 5.73
C ALA A 210 -21.83 -5.52 5.46
N VAL A 211 -22.71 -6.33 6.03
CA VAL A 211 -22.70 -7.78 5.76
C VAL A 211 -22.89 -8.09 4.26
N PRO A 212 -23.86 -7.49 3.53
CA PRO A 212 -23.97 -7.70 2.08
C PRO A 212 -22.69 -7.34 1.31
N ALA A 213 -22.02 -6.23 1.65
CA ALA A 213 -20.81 -5.79 0.97
C ALA A 213 -19.61 -6.72 1.26
N VAL A 214 -19.46 -7.19 2.50
CA VAL A 214 -18.44 -8.19 2.87
C VAL A 214 -18.67 -9.50 2.11
N LEU A 215 -19.92 -9.97 2.02
CA LEU A 215 -20.24 -11.18 1.26
C LEU A 215 -20.03 -11.01 -0.25
N ALA A 216 -20.25 -9.81 -0.80
CA ALA A 216 -19.94 -9.49 -2.19
C ALA A 216 -18.42 -9.50 -2.44
N LEU A 217 -17.64 -8.89 -1.56
CA LEU A 217 -16.17 -8.92 -1.60
C LEU A 217 -15.64 -10.35 -1.52
N ALA A 218 -16.21 -11.20 -0.66
CA ALA A 218 -15.76 -12.58 -0.47
C ALA A 218 -15.82 -13.42 -1.76
N LYS A 219 -16.74 -13.10 -2.68
CA LYS A 219 -16.81 -13.75 -4.00
C LYS A 219 -15.56 -13.50 -4.84
N GLY A 220 -14.82 -12.42 -4.57
CA GLY A 220 -13.57 -12.08 -5.24
C GLY A 220 -12.46 -13.12 -5.06
N PHE A 221 -12.52 -13.96 -4.02
CA PHE A 221 -11.59 -15.10 -3.86
C PHE A 221 -11.73 -16.16 -4.95
N ALA A 222 -12.77 -16.11 -5.79
CA ALA A 222 -12.90 -16.99 -6.94
C ALA A 222 -12.20 -16.46 -8.22
N ASP A 223 -11.57 -15.27 -8.16
CA ASP A 223 -10.89 -14.68 -9.32
C ASP A 223 -9.62 -15.46 -9.70
N SER A 224 -9.21 -15.42 -10.97
CA SER A 224 -7.98 -16.05 -11.43
C SER A 224 -6.70 -15.31 -11.02
N SER A 225 -6.74 -13.99 -10.87
CA SER A 225 -5.58 -13.17 -10.47
C SER A 225 -5.29 -13.36 -8.98
N ALA A 226 -4.09 -13.86 -8.68
CA ALA A 226 -3.60 -13.95 -7.30
C ALA A 226 -3.46 -12.57 -6.65
N LEU A 227 -3.11 -11.55 -7.43
CA LEU A 227 -3.04 -10.17 -6.95
C LEU A 227 -4.42 -9.66 -6.52
N PHE A 228 -5.46 -9.91 -7.32
CA PHE A 228 -6.83 -9.52 -6.98
C PHE A 228 -7.31 -10.21 -5.70
N ARG A 229 -7.09 -11.52 -5.57
CA ARG A 229 -7.46 -12.28 -4.35
C ARG A 229 -6.70 -11.80 -3.11
N HIS A 230 -5.42 -11.45 -3.27
CA HIS A 230 -4.62 -10.83 -2.22
C HIS A 230 -5.25 -9.51 -1.76
N GLU A 231 -5.63 -8.63 -2.69
CA GLU A 231 -6.27 -7.36 -2.32
C GLU A 231 -7.61 -7.53 -1.61
N ILE A 232 -8.39 -8.57 -1.95
CA ILE A 232 -9.62 -8.91 -1.20
C ILE A 232 -9.28 -9.25 0.27
N ALA A 233 -8.24 -10.04 0.51
CA ALA A 233 -7.79 -10.35 1.86
C ALA A 233 -7.30 -9.09 2.60
N PHE A 234 -6.53 -8.23 1.92
CA PHE A 234 -6.07 -6.95 2.48
C PHE A 234 -7.26 -6.08 2.91
N VAL A 235 -8.25 -5.90 2.03
CA VAL A 235 -9.48 -5.14 2.32
C VAL A 235 -10.25 -5.74 3.51
N PHE A 236 -10.27 -7.07 3.66
CA PHE A 236 -10.87 -7.71 4.83
C PHE A 236 -10.11 -7.45 6.13
N GLY A 237 -8.78 -7.41 6.07
CA GLY A 237 -7.95 -6.98 7.20
C GLY A 237 -8.20 -5.53 7.61
N GLN A 238 -8.48 -4.64 6.65
CA GLN A 238 -8.86 -3.26 6.94
C GLN A 238 -10.24 -3.16 7.59
N LEU A 239 -11.21 -3.92 7.08
CA LEU A 239 -12.58 -3.91 7.58
C LEU A 239 -12.71 -4.51 8.99
N SER A 240 -11.87 -5.50 9.32
CA SER A 240 -11.97 -6.31 10.54
C SER A 240 -13.40 -6.76 10.85
N HIS A 241 -14.17 -7.11 9.81
CA HIS A 241 -15.58 -7.44 9.94
C HIS A 241 -15.78 -8.97 10.05
N PRO A 242 -16.41 -9.52 11.11
CA PRO A 242 -16.45 -10.97 11.37
C PRO A 242 -17.03 -11.83 10.24
N ALA A 243 -17.94 -11.28 9.43
CA ALA A 243 -18.46 -11.96 8.24
C ALA A 243 -17.39 -12.35 7.18
N SER A 244 -16.15 -11.82 7.25
CA SER A 244 -15.04 -12.20 6.36
C SER A 244 -14.31 -13.47 6.80
N ILE A 245 -14.43 -13.88 8.08
CA ILE A 245 -13.67 -15.00 8.68
C ILE A 245 -13.80 -16.29 7.88
N PRO A 246 -14.99 -16.71 7.38
CA PRO A 246 -15.10 -17.94 6.62
C PRO A 246 -14.25 -17.93 5.33
N ALA A 247 -14.29 -16.82 4.59
CA ALA A 247 -13.54 -16.66 3.35
C ALA A 247 -12.03 -16.58 3.59
N LEU A 248 -11.60 -15.83 4.62
CA LEU A 248 -10.19 -15.77 5.01
C LEU A 248 -9.65 -17.13 5.46
N THR A 249 -10.43 -17.88 6.24
CA THR A 249 -10.09 -19.22 6.71
C THR A 249 -9.95 -20.19 5.53
N GLU A 250 -10.85 -20.13 4.55
CA GLU A 250 -10.80 -20.93 3.34
C GLU A 250 -9.53 -20.61 2.52
N ALA A 251 -9.24 -19.33 2.29
CA ALA A 251 -8.05 -18.88 1.57
C ALA A 251 -6.74 -19.34 2.24
N LEU A 252 -6.60 -19.14 3.55
CA LEU A 252 -5.41 -19.57 4.31
C LEU A 252 -5.25 -21.11 4.30
N SER A 253 -6.37 -21.84 4.38
CA SER A 253 -6.39 -23.31 4.43
C SER A 253 -6.16 -23.98 3.07
N ASN A 254 -6.31 -23.26 1.96
CA ASN A 254 -6.07 -23.80 0.63
C ASN A 254 -4.55 -23.91 0.36
N THR A 255 -3.99 -25.12 0.39
CA THR A 255 -2.55 -25.35 0.16
C THR A 255 -2.09 -25.14 -1.28
N GLU A 256 -3.05 -25.05 -2.21
CA GLU A 256 -2.84 -24.76 -3.63
C GLU A 256 -3.03 -23.27 -3.95
N GLU A 257 -3.43 -22.46 -2.97
CA GLU A 257 -3.51 -21.01 -3.11
C GLU A 257 -2.09 -20.39 -3.12
N ALA A 258 -1.94 -19.30 -3.85
CA ALA A 258 -0.71 -18.53 -3.92
C ALA A 258 -0.29 -18.05 -2.52
N SER A 259 1.00 -18.17 -2.22
CA SER A 259 1.56 -17.77 -0.93
C SER A 259 1.27 -16.31 -0.58
N MET A 260 1.13 -15.43 -1.59
CA MET A 260 0.76 -14.03 -1.39
C MET A 260 -0.64 -13.87 -0.79
N VAL A 261 -1.63 -14.59 -1.33
CA VAL A 261 -3.01 -14.53 -0.85
C VAL A 261 -3.10 -15.14 0.55
N ARG A 262 -2.36 -16.24 0.79
CA ARG A 262 -2.38 -16.94 2.08
C ARG A 262 -1.76 -16.12 3.21
N HIS A 263 -0.66 -15.39 2.96
CA HIS A 263 -0.08 -14.51 3.98
C HIS A 263 -1.03 -13.38 4.32
N GLU A 264 -1.64 -12.77 3.31
CA GLU A 264 -2.55 -11.64 3.49
C GLU A 264 -3.82 -12.09 4.24
N ALA A 265 -4.31 -13.30 3.94
CA ALA A 265 -5.41 -13.90 4.68
C ALA A 265 -5.05 -14.17 6.16
N ALA A 266 -3.81 -14.58 6.46
CA ALA A 266 -3.34 -14.75 7.84
C ALA A 266 -3.24 -13.41 8.58
N GLU A 267 -2.70 -12.36 7.96
CA GLU A 267 -2.62 -11.02 8.56
C GLU A 267 -4.00 -10.43 8.80
N ALA A 268 -4.90 -10.56 7.82
CA ALA A 268 -6.30 -10.14 7.96
C ALA A 268 -7.01 -10.85 9.11
N LEU A 269 -6.81 -12.17 9.27
CA LEU A 269 -7.29 -12.93 10.43
C LEU A 269 -6.69 -12.40 11.74
N GLY A 270 -5.40 -12.04 11.77
CA GLY A 270 -4.78 -11.41 12.93
C GLY A 270 -5.48 -10.11 13.36
N SER A 271 -5.89 -9.27 12.40
CA SER A 271 -6.64 -8.03 12.64
C SER A 271 -8.08 -8.25 13.13
N LEU A 272 -8.62 -9.47 13.03
CA LEU A 272 -9.91 -9.87 13.63
C LEU A 272 -9.75 -10.37 15.07
N GLY A 273 -8.52 -10.63 15.54
CA GLY A 273 -8.19 -10.83 16.93
C GLY A 273 -8.96 -11.93 17.65
N ASP A 274 -9.81 -11.53 18.60
CA ASP A 274 -10.52 -12.37 19.57
C ASP A 274 -11.81 -13.02 19.03
N GLU A 275 -12.13 -12.79 17.77
CA GLU A 275 -13.25 -13.45 17.10
C GLU A 275 -13.15 -14.98 17.16
N GLU A 276 -14.29 -15.63 17.35
CA GLU A 276 -14.34 -17.07 17.64
C GLU A 276 -13.70 -17.90 16.52
N GLY A 277 -12.65 -18.66 16.88
CA GLY A 277 -12.00 -19.60 15.96
C GLY A 277 -10.86 -19.01 15.12
N VAL A 278 -10.59 -17.70 15.21
CA VAL A 278 -9.46 -17.04 14.53
C VAL A 278 -8.12 -17.60 15.02
N GLU A 279 -7.84 -17.51 16.33
CA GLU A 279 -6.58 -18.00 16.92
C GLU A 279 -6.37 -19.49 16.62
N ALA A 280 -7.41 -20.31 16.83
CA ALA A 280 -7.37 -21.74 16.56
C ALA A 280 -7.10 -22.07 15.08
N THR A 281 -7.48 -21.17 14.16
CA THR A 281 -7.17 -21.31 12.73
C THR A 281 -5.71 -20.95 12.46
N LEU A 282 -5.23 -19.81 12.96
CA LEU A 282 -3.85 -19.36 12.80
C LEU A 282 -2.84 -20.39 13.33
N LEU A 283 -3.09 -20.96 14.52
CA LEU A 283 -2.21 -21.97 15.14
C LEU A 283 -1.94 -23.20 14.24
N LYS A 284 -2.84 -23.54 13.31
CA LYS A 284 -2.65 -24.66 12.38
C LYS A 284 -1.51 -24.41 11.38
N PHE A 285 -1.15 -23.16 11.14
CA PHE A 285 -0.21 -22.75 10.09
C PHE A 285 1.14 -22.24 10.61
N LEU A 286 1.42 -22.39 11.91
CA LEU A 286 2.73 -22.09 12.53
C LEU A 286 3.91 -22.84 11.87
N HIS A 287 3.62 -23.99 11.24
CA HIS A 287 4.59 -24.84 10.56
C HIS A 287 4.25 -25.02 9.07
N ASP A 288 3.57 -24.05 8.46
CA ASP A 288 3.25 -24.06 7.03
C ASP A 288 4.50 -24.28 6.15
N LYS A 289 4.35 -24.89 4.97
CA LYS A 289 5.47 -25.09 4.04
C LYS A 289 6.08 -23.75 3.60
N GLU A 290 5.25 -22.73 3.41
CA GLU A 290 5.65 -21.43 2.91
C GLU A 290 6.20 -20.56 4.04
N LYS A 291 7.43 -20.05 3.86
CA LYS A 291 8.09 -19.21 4.87
C LYS A 291 7.29 -17.94 5.17
N VAL A 292 6.78 -17.28 4.14
CA VAL A 292 6.00 -16.04 4.28
C VAL A 292 4.72 -16.27 5.09
N VAL A 293 4.02 -17.39 4.88
CA VAL A 293 2.80 -17.73 5.62
C VAL A 293 3.13 -17.98 7.10
N ARG A 294 4.20 -18.73 7.41
CA ARG A 294 4.63 -18.94 8.80
C ARG A 294 4.95 -17.62 9.52
N GLU A 295 5.66 -16.72 8.84
CA GLU A 295 6.07 -15.44 9.41
C GLU A 295 4.84 -14.55 9.66
N SER A 296 3.91 -14.46 8.70
CA SER A 296 2.66 -13.72 8.87
C SER A 296 1.76 -14.31 9.95
N VAL A 297 1.68 -15.64 10.09
CA VAL A 297 0.93 -16.29 11.19
C VAL A 297 1.50 -15.93 12.56
N ILE A 298 2.82 -15.87 12.71
CA ILE A 298 3.46 -15.47 13.98
C ILE A 298 3.08 -14.02 14.33
N VAL A 299 3.14 -13.11 13.36
CA VAL A 299 2.74 -11.71 13.55
C VAL A 299 1.24 -11.61 13.86
N ALA A 300 0.40 -12.34 13.12
CA ALA A 300 -1.04 -12.34 13.31
C ALA A 300 -1.47 -12.86 14.70
N LEU A 301 -0.78 -13.88 15.23
CA LEU A 301 -1.04 -14.38 16.58
C LEU A 301 -0.63 -13.36 17.65
N ASP A 302 0.50 -12.68 17.47
CA ASP A 302 0.94 -11.61 18.36
C ASP A 302 -0.03 -10.41 18.34
N MET A 303 -0.56 -10.07 17.16
CA MET A 303 -1.62 -9.06 17.02
C MET A 303 -2.92 -9.51 17.70
N ALA A 304 -3.35 -10.76 17.50
CA ALA A 304 -4.56 -11.29 18.12
C ALA A 304 -4.45 -11.36 19.66
N GLU A 305 -3.28 -11.74 20.19
CA GLU A 305 -2.99 -11.69 21.62
C GLU A 305 -3.06 -10.24 22.14
N PHE A 306 -2.45 -9.30 21.42
CA PHE A 306 -2.49 -7.88 21.77
C PHE A 306 -3.93 -7.34 21.88
N GLU A 307 -4.76 -7.56 20.86
CA GLU A 307 -6.17 -7.14 20.86
C GLU A 307 -6.96 -7.77 22.01
N SER A 308 -6.75 -9.07 22.28
CA SER A 308 -7.41 -9.78 23.39
C SER A 308 -6.96 -9.28 24.78
N SER A 309 -5.74 -8.76 24.89
CA SER A 309 -5.15 -8.30 26.14
C SER A 309 -5.57 -6.89 26.56
N GLY A 310 -6.21 -6.13 25.66
CA GLY A 310 -6.64 -4.74 25.90
C GLY A 310 -5.49 -3.76 26.15
N GLN A 311 -4.26 -4.09 25.73
CA GLN A 311 -3.10 -3.21 25.83
C GLN A 311 -3.27 -2.00 24.88
N THR A 312 -2.86 -0.81 25.31
CA THR A 312 -3.08 0.43 24.54
C THR A 312 -2.02 0.72 23.49
N GLU A 313 -0.87 0.03 23.50
CA GLU A 313 0.23 0.25 22.56
C GLU A 313 0.90 -1.08 22.16
N TYR A 314 0.93 -1.39 20.87
CA TYR A 314 1.58 -2.59 20.28
C TYR A 314 3.13 -2.52 20.31
N ALA A 315 3.71 -1.48 20.92
CA ALA A 315 5.15 -1.28 20.99
C ALA A 315 5.74 -1.84 22.29
N LEU A 316 6.84 -2.59 22.18
CA LEU A 316 7.67 -2.93 23.33
C LEU A 316 8.22 -1.63 23.94
N ILE A 317 7.64 -1.14 25.04
CA ILE A 317 8.25 -0.09 25.86
C ILE A 317 9.49 -0.72 26.49
N PRO A 318 10.72 -0.31 26.14
CA PRO A 318 11.90 -0.81 26.82
C PRO A 318 11.77 -0.41 28.29
N GLU A 319 11.67 -1.39 29.20
CA GLU A 319 11.66 -1.10 30.63
C GLU A 319 12.93 -0.31 30.95
N GLY A 320 12.75 1.00 31.15
CA GLY A 320 13.81 1.89 31.58
C GLY A 320 14.39 1.29 32.85
N ALA A 321 15.69 0.96 32.77
CA ALA A 321 16.48 0.49 33.90
C ALA A 321 16.08 1.30 35.14
N LYS A 322 15.48 0.63 36.13
CA LYS A 322 15.31 1.19 37.47
C LYS A 322 16.68 1.68 37.91
N VAL A 323 16.89 2.99 37.86
CA VAL A 323 18.05 3.62 38.49
C VAL A 323 17.83 3.44 39.99
N ALA A 324 18.46 2.41 40.53
CA ALA A 324 18.60 2.25 41.96
C ALA A 324 19.65 3.25 42.45
N ALA A 325 19.19 4.33 43.09
CA ALA A 325 19.76 4.97 44.28
C ALA A 325 18.92 6.19 44.65
#